data_AF-A0A803PAA0-F1
#
_entry.id   AF-A0A803PAA0-F1
#
_cell.length_a   1.000
_cell.length_b   1.000
_cell.length_c   1.000
_cell.angle_alpha   90.00
_cell.angle_beta   90.00
_cell.angle_gamma   90.00
#
_symmetry.space_group_name_H-M   'P 1'
#
loop_
_entity.id
_entity.type
_entity.pdbx_description
1 polymer ?
#
loop_
_entity_poly.entity_id
_entity_poly.type
_entity_poly.pdbx_seq_one_letter_code
_entity_poly.pdbx_strand_id
1 'polypeptide(L)' 'MSDGSDIQAALAEWTGRRTVPNVFIGGKNVGGCDSVLEKHQTGQLVPLLTEAGSIEVKASGL' A
#
# COMPACT_ATOMS: atom_id res chain seq x y z
N MET A 1 -14.51 11.94 15.07
CA MET A 1 -13.93 10.59 14.91
C MET A 1 -12.94 10.40 16.04
N SER A 2 -13.20 9.47 16.96
CA SER A 2 -12.44 9.26 18.22
C SER A 2 -11.76 7.90 18.30
N ASP A 3 -11.93 7.06 17.28
CA ASP A 3 -11.52 5.66 17.16
C ASP A 3 -10.13 5.47 16.53
N GLY A 4 -9.41 6.56 16.24
CA GLY A 4 -8.09 6.51 15.60
C GLY A 4 -7.06 5.69 16.40
N SER A 5 -7.09 5.77 17.73
CA SER A 5 -6.20 4.97 18.60
C SER A 5 -6.49 3.48 18.51
N ASP A 6 -7.76 3.09 18.47
CA ASP A 6 -8.16 1.68 18.35
C ASP A 6 -7.79 1.12 16.97
N ILE A 7 -7.99 1.92 15.90
CA ILE A 7 -7.57 1.57 14.54
C ILE A 7 -6.05 1.39 14.46
N GLN A 8 -5.27 2.31 15.04
CA GLN A 8 -3.81 2.23 15.03
C GLN A 8 -3.31 1.02 15.83
N ALA A 9 -3.97 0.68 16.95
CA ALA A 9 -3.66 -0.51 17.73
C ALA A 9 -3.92 -1.79 16.92
N ALA A 10 -5.09 -1.89 16.28
CA ALA A 10 -5.44 -3.03 15.43
C ALA A 10 -4.49 -3.19 14.23
N LEU A 11 -4.10 -2.08 13.59
CA LEU A 11 -3.10 -2.11 12.51
C LEU A 11 -1.72 -2.54 13.01
N ALA A 12 -1.32 -2.10 14.20
CA ALA A 12 -0.06 -2.53 14.80
C ALA A 12 -0.05 -4.03 15.13
N GLU A 13 -1.17 -4.57 15.60
CA GLU A 13 -1.33 -6.00 15.85
C GLU A 13 -1.27 -6.80 14.53
N TRP A 14 -2.00 -6.37 13.51
CA TRP A 14 -2.10 -7.11 12.26
C TRP A 14 -0.83 -7.03 11.40
N THR A 15 -0.17 -5.86 11.35
CA THR A 15 0.93 -5.61 10.40
C THR A 15 2.28 -5.43 11.10
N GLY A 16 2.32 -5.42 12.43
CA GLY A 16 3.52 -5.09 13.22
C GLY A 16 3.94 -3.61 13.15
N ARG A 17 3.20 -2.74 12.45
CA ARG A 17 3.58 -1.34 12.20
C ARG A 17 2.71 -0.39 13.01
N ARG A 18 3.35 0.39 13.89
CA ARG A 18 2.68 1.41 14.71
C ARG A 18 2.61 2.80 14.04
N THR A 19 3.35 3.01 12.96
CA THR A 19 3.43 4.32 12.30
C THR A 19 2.44 4.43 11.15
N VAL A 20 1.97 5.66 10.93
CA VAL A 20 1.25 6.03 9.71
C VAL A 20 2.22 6.65 8.69
N PRO A 21 1.99 6.46 7.39
CA PRO A 21 0.93 5.64 6.79
C PRO A 21 1.20 4.13 6.92
N ASN A 22 0.11 3.34 6.97
CA ASN A 22 0.11 1.89 6.81
C ASN A 22 -0.72 1.56 5.55
N VAL A 23 -0.04 1.15 4.49
CA VAL A 23 -0.59 1.10 3.12
C VAL A 23 -0.93 -0.33 2.74
N PHE A 24 -2.11 -0.49 2.15
CA PHE A 24 -2.59 -1.76 1.62
C PHE A 24 -2.96 -1.58 0.14
N ILE A 25 -2.64 -2.58 -0.68
CA ILE A 25 -3.02 -2.65 -2.11
C ILE A 25 -3.64 -4.03 -2.34
N GLY A 26 -4.87 -4.07 -2.87
CA GLY A 26 -5.60 -5.33 -3.07
C GLY A 26 -5.79 -6.13 -1.78
N GLY A 27 -5.92 -5.47 -0.63
CA GLY A 27 -6.05 -6.10 0.69
C GLY A 27 -4.74 -6.64 1.29
N LYS A 28 -3.61 -6.57 0.57
CA LYS A 28 -2.29 -7.00 1.06
C LYS A 28 -1.55 -5.83 1.70
N ASN A 29 -0.90 -6.04 2.84
CA ASN A 29 -0.07 -5.02 3.48
C ASN A 29 1.19 -4.75 2.64
N VAL A 30 1.45 -3.48 2.33
CA VAL A 30 2.58 -3.02 1.49
C VAL A 30 3.66 -2.33 2.31
N GLY A 31 3.31 -1.77 3.47
CA GLY A 31 4.22 -1.09 4.38
C GLY A 31 3.88 0.38 4.57
N GLY A 32 4.89 1.24 4.67
CA GLY A 32 4.71 2.69 4.83
C GLY A 32 5.11 3.47 3.58
N CYS A 33 5.34 4.78 3.73
CA CYS A 33 5.72 5.66 2.63
C CYS A 33 6.98 5.15 1.90
N ASP A 34 8.05 4.84 2.63
CA ASP A 34 9.32 4.38 2.06
C ASP A 34 9.16 3.11 1.22
N SER A 35 8.37 2.15 1.71
CA SER A 35 8.09 0.89 1.00
C SER A 35 7.31 1.12 -0.30
N VAL A 36 6.37 2.07 -0.30
CA VAL A 36 5.62 2.44 -1.52
C VAL A 36 6.54 3.17 -2.50
N LEU A 37 7.38 4.07 -2.00
CA LEU A 37 8.31 4.82 -2.83
C LEU A 37 9.37 3.91 -3.46
N GLU A 38 9.92 2.97 -2.70
CA GLU A 38 10.83 1.94 -3.22
C GLU A 38 10.16 1.12 -4.33
N LYS A 39 8.91 0.68 -4.14
CA LYS A 39 8.15 -0.04 -5.16
C LYS A 39 7.90 0.81 -6.40
N HIS A 40 7.69 2.12 -6.23
CA HIS A 40 7.58 3.02 -7.37
C HIS A 40 8.91 3.13 -8.13
N GLN A 41 10.01 3.39 -7.42
CA GLN A 41 11.34 3.55 -8.00
C GLN A 41 11.86 2.28 -8.69
N THR A 42 11.50 1.11 -8.17
CA THR A 42 11.86 -0.20 -8.75
C THR A 42 10.86 -0.69 -9.81
N GLY A 43 9.86 0.12 -10.17
CA GLY A 43 8.85 -0.22 -11.18
C GLY A 43 7.83 -1.29 -10.75
N GLN A 44 7.82 -1.70 -9.47
CA GLN A 44 6.92 -2.72 -8.94
C GLN A 44 5.53 -2.19 -8.57
N LEU A 45 5.38 -0.89 -8.33
CA LEU A 45 4.11 -0.33 -7.86
C LEU A 45 2.99 -0.44 -8.90
N VAL A 46 3.28 -0.15 -10.16
CA VAL A 46 2.30 -0.25 -11.26
C VAL A 46 1.79 -1.68 -11.46
N PRO A 47 2.65 -2.72 -11.52
CA PRO A 47 2.20 -4.12 -11.51
C PRO A 47 1.26 -4.45 -10.35
N LEU A 48 1.59 -4.04 -9.11
CA LEU A 48 0.75 -4.31 -7.93
C LEU A 48 -0.62 -3.64 -8.03
N LEU A 49 -0.68 -2.39 -8.47
CA LEU A 49 -1.94 -1.67 -8.65
C LEU A 49 -2.79 -2.27 -9.77
N THR A 50 -2.15 -2.82 -10.80
CA THR A 50 -2.82 -3.49 -11.92
C THR A 50 -3.39 -4.83 -11.47
N GLU A 51 -2.61 -5.65 -10.74
CA GLU A 51 -3.09 -6.92 -10.15
C GLU A 51 -4.28 -6.67 -9.21
N ALA A 52 -4.25 -5.57 -8.44
CA ALA A 52 -5.35 -5.18 -7.58
C ALA A 52 -6.56 -4.58 -8.33
N GLY A 53 -6.52 -4.48 -9.66
CA GLY A 53 -7.58 -3.90 -10.49
C GLY A 53 -7.81 -2.41 -10.23
N SER A 54 -6.85 -1.71 -9.61
CA SER A 54 -6.97 -0.29 -9.26
C SER A 54 -6.68 0.63 -10.45
N ILE A 55 -5.90 0.16 -11.43
CA ILE A 55 -5.58 0.87 -12.66
C ILE A 55 -5.51 -0.09 -13.84
N GLU A 56 -5.72 0.42 -15.05
CA GLU A 56 -5.39 -0.27 -16.30
C GLU A 56 -4.09 0.29 -16.87
N VAL A 57 -3.13 -0.59 -17.18
CA VAL A 57 -1.94 -0.18 -17.94
C VAL A 57 -2.30 -0.18 -19.41
N LYS A 58 -2.43 1.01 -19.99
CA LYS A 58 -2.47 1.13 -21.45
C LYS A 58 -1.09 0.77 -21.97
N ALA A 59 -1.03 -0.22 -22.88
CA ALA A 59 0.19 -0.48 -23.62
C ALA A 59 0.61 0.83 -24.31
N SER A 60 1.73 1.39 -23.90
CA SER A 60 2.36 2.48 -24.64
C SER A 60 2.85 1.86 -25.94
N GLY A 61 2.06 2.06 -27.01
CA GLY A 61 2.41 1.61 -28.33
C GLY A 61 3.74 2.23 -28.77
N LEU A 62 4.75 1.38 -28.87
CA LEU A 62 5.87 1.49 -29.81
C LEU A 62 6.22 0.07 -30.27
#